data_AF-A0A2H8TXV1-F1
#
_entry.id   AF-A0A2H8TXV1-F1
#
_cell.length_a   1.000
_cell.length_b   1.000
_cell.length_c   1.000
_cell.angle_alpha   90.00
_cell.angle_beta   90.00
_cell.angle_gamma   90.00
#
_symmetry.space_group_name_H-M   'P 1'
#
loop_
_entity.id
_entity.type
_entity.pdbx_description
1 polymer ?
#
loop_
_entity_poly.entity_id
_entity_poly.type
_entity_poly.pdbx_seq_one_letter_code
_entity_poly.pdbx_strand_id
1 'polypeptide(L)'
;MMANENSRTDEKYLLKNGRVLLKEMFDGLAYTYPVFDVYPESRIVGLKLKLEKRVCLLGGGGSGHEPYPFGYIGDGMLSASVSGYVFTCCSSLNIYQAIKYLNNYNCNGGVLLIVANYTGDVFNFGLACEKAKKIDNINVAELVVSDDCSRPGGKVGRRGMCGLLYVIKILGALAKRGSSIEDLLCLGKNINEKLASLGISATSCNVPGEDPSFLLQQGEFEFGVGLHGEAGTSRIKACDVKDLIRLAVDKICSTLCLKEFSIICLIVNNLGLVSHIELGALAKYTKEYFDELKIDVSRMFVGTFIVSLNMYGFQLSVIDVSNNQEWINYIDEETSAFAWPGNNMSIKTIEKQKSENIKIPNIDDIDPKIGVCISEKSSLILKSILKQIGEDLLKNVDVLNKLDQEIGDGDNGSTISRFAIELLSILKKLPLNYPASVLYSLAFICEDKMGGASGALYSLLLNGAAGHLASMNYLDWTGALKNALDTAMKYSSARKGDKTMFDPLIAVYEVFQEYGNLSTKEYTTVLEKALQHVHDVCNDVKQMKAKFGKASYVESVTSVGKMDAGAYGVALWFNAIYTAYMDVSK
;
A
#
# COMPACT_ATOMS: atom_id res chain seq x y z
N MET A 1 -12.17 -50.15 3.55
CA MET A 1 -12.60 -48.80 3.14
C MET A 1 -11.50 -47.83 3.53
N MET A 2 -10.57 -47.60 2.60
CA MET A 2 -9.54 -46.57 2.73
C MET A 2 -10.21 -45.23 2.44
N ALA A 3 -10.16 -44.30 3.39
CA ALA A 3 -10.62 -42.94 3.18
C ALA A 3 -9.68 -42.23 2.20
N ASN A 4 -10.26 -41.58 1.20
CA ASN A 4 -9.55 -40.77 0.21
C ASN A 4 -8.75 -39.65 0.90
N GLU A 5 -7.45 -39.86 1.08
CA GLU A 5 -6.45 -38.81 1.33
C GLU A 5 -6.03 -38.13 0.01
N ASN A 6 -6.98 -37.71 -0.82
CA ASN A 6 -6.68 -36.75 -1.87
C ASN A 6 -6.87 -35.35 -1.29
N SER A 7 -5.83 -34.90 -0.58
CA SER A 7 -5.68 -33.50 -0.17
C SER A 7 -5.73 -32.63 -1.43
N ARG A 8 -6.73 -31.74 -1.52
CA ARG A 8 -6.74 -30.64 -2.50
C ARG A 8 -5.55 -29.72 -2.18
N THR A 9 -4.42 -29.94 -2.86
CA THR A 9 -3.12 -29.28 -2.58
C THR A 9 -2.84 -28.05 -3.43
N ASP A 10 -3.84 -27.48 -4.09
CA ASP A 10 -3.63 -26.34 -5.00
C ASP A 10 -3.85 -24.96 -4.35
N GLU A 11 -4.08 -24.88 -3.04
CA GLU A 11 -4.34 -23.61 -2.36
C GLU A 11 -3.06 -22.98 -1.81
N LYS A 12 -2.77 -21.73 -2.24
CA LYS A 12 -1.62 -20.92 -1.82
C LYS A 12 -1.76 -20.40 -0.39
N TYR A 13 -1.68 -21.28 0.61
CA TYR A 13 -1.50 -20.87 2.00
C TYR A 13 -0.06 -21.04 2.43
N LEU A 14 0.47 -20.05 3.15
CA LEU A 14 1.77 -20.18 3.82
C LEU A 14 1.76 -21.33 4.84
N LEU A 15 0.58 -21.64 5.43
CA LEU A 15 0.39 -22.69 6.42
C LEU A 15 -0.83 -23.55 6.05
N LYS A 16 -0.64 -24.87 5.93
CA LYS A 16 -1.57 -25.79 5.25
C LYS A 16 -2.72 -26.34 6.12
N ASN A 17 -2.82 -25.95 7.39
CA ASN A 17 -3.81 -26.51 8.32
C ASN A 17 -4.32 -25.46 9.32
N GLY A 18 -5.59 -25.05 9.18
CA GLY A 18 -6.21 -24.01 10.02
C GLY A 18 -6.28 -24.33 11.52
N ARG A 19 -6.27 -25.61 11.93
CA ARG A 19 -6.23 -25.98 13.37
C ARG A 19 -4.83 -25.88 13.95
N VAL A 20 -3.82 -26.32 13.19
CA VAL A 20 -2.40 -26.19 13.58
C VAL A 20 -2.03 -24.71 13.63
N LEU A 21 -2.49 -23.93 12.65
CA LEU A 21 -2.30 -22.49 12.54
C LEU A 21 -2.68 -21.75 13.83
N LEU A 22 -3.83 -22.08 14.43
CA LEU A 22 -4.26 -21.37 15.64
C LEU A 22 -3.36 -21.68 16.84
N LYS A 23 -2.97 -22.93 17.04
CA LYS A 23 -2.05 -23.28 18.13
C LYS A 23 -0.70 -22.56 17.95
N GLU A 24 -0.14 -22.62 16.74
CA GLU A 24 1.11 -21.94 16.40
C GLU A 24 1.01 -20.41 16.57
N MET A 25 -0.16 -19.81 16.27
CA MET A 25 -0.43 -18.40 16.54
C MET A 25 -0.33 -18.10 18.04
N PHE A 26 -0.96 -18.89 18.91
CA PHE A 26 -0.87 -18.69 20.37
C PHE A 26 0.58 -18.86 20.88
N ASP A 27 1.31 -19.87 20.38
CA ASP A 27 2.73 -20.04 20.71
C ASP A 27 3.54 -18.81 20.26
N GLY A 28 3.28 -18.28 19.06
CA GLY A 28 3.87 -17.05 18.55
C GLY A 28 3.58 -15.83 19.41
N LEU A 29 2.35 -15.70 19.93
CA LEU A 29 1.98 -14.64 20.88
C LEU A 29 2.78 -14.76 22.18
N ALA A 30 2.96 -15.97 22.71
CA ALA A 30 3.74 -16.21 23.91
C ALA A 30 5.22 -15.84 23.72
N TYR A 31 5.79 -16.11 22.53
CA TYR A 31 7.16 -15.69 22.20
C TYR A 31 7.31 -14.18 22.01
N THR A 32 6.28 -13.52 21.47
CA THR A 32 6.36 -12.11 21.08
C THR A 32 6.05 -11.16 22.25
N TYR A 33 5.09 -11.52 23.11
CA TYR A 33 4.53 -10.62 24.11
C TYR A 33 4.67 -11.19 25.53
N PRO A 34 5.80 -10.97 26.22
CA PRO A 34 6.03 -11.49 27.57
C PRO A 34 5.07 -10.93 28.63
N VAL A 35 4.37 -9.84 28.31
CA VAL A 35 3.33 -9.21 29.14
C VAL A 35 2.03 -10.01 29.16
N PHE A 36 1.85 -10.98 28.27
CA PHE A 36 0.67 -11.83 28.23
C PHE A 36 0.87 -13.16 28.97
N ASP A 37 -0.20 -13.61 29.60
CA ASP A 37 -0.39 -15.02 29.97
C ASP A 37 -1.16 -15.69 28.83
N VAL A 38 -0.54 -16.69 28.20
CA VAL A 38 -1.10 -17.37 27.03
C VAL A 38 -1.42 -18.82 27.38
N TYR A 39 -2.67 -19.23 27.14
CA TYR A 39 -3.16 -20.58 27.36
C TYR A 39 -3.64 -21.17 26.03
N PRO A 40 -2.78 -21.84 25.24
CA PRO A 40 -3.12 -22.30 23.89
C PRO A 40 -4.31 -23.28 23.83
N GLU A 41 -4.42 -24.21 24.79
CA GLU A 41 -5.48 -25.23 24.81
C GLU A 41 -6.87 -24.61 25.04
N SER A 42 -6.97 -23.65 25.96
CA SER A 42 -8.20 -22.90 26.22
C SER A 42 -8.35 -21.68 25.31
N ARG A 43 -7.32 -21.35 24.50
CA ARG A 43 -7.26 -20.18 23.59
C ARG A 43 -7.56 -18.86 24.31
N ILE A 44 -6.97 -18.71 25.50
CA ILE A 44 -7.10 -17.52 26.33
C ILE A 44 -5.78 -16.76 26.26
N VAL A 45 -5.86 -15.44 26.07
CA VAL A 45 -4.74 -14.51 26.24
C VAL A 45 -5.17 -13.51 27.30
N GLY A 46 -4.42 -13.40 28.39
CA GLY A 46 -4.67 -12.43 29.45
C GLY A 46 -3.52 -11.45 29.57
N LEU A 47 -3.81 -10.21 29.93
CA LEU A 47 -2.77 -9.31 30.43
C LEU A 47 -2.30 -9.83 31.80
N LYS A 48 -1.00 -9.76 32.08
CA LYS A 48 -0.47 -10.00 33.43
C LYS A 48 -0.90 -8.86 34.36
N LEU A 49 -2.06 -9.02 34.98
CA LEU A 49 -2.67 -8.02 35.85
C LEU A 49 -2.08 -8.06 37.25
N LYS A 50 -1.98 -6.88 37.88
CA LYS A 50 -1.83 -6.78 39.32
C LYS A 50 -3.19 -7.03 39.99
N LEU A 51 -3.17 -7.57 41.20
CA LEU A 51 -4.37 -7.75 42.01
C LEU A 51 -4.96 -6.37 42.37
N GLU A 52 -6.11 -6.03 41.81
CA GLU A 52 -6.74 -4.72 41.96
C GLU A 52 -8.26 -4.83 41.87
N LYS A 53 -8.99 -4.13 42.74
CA LYS A 53 -10.47 -4.11 42.69
C LYS A 53 -10.95 -3.18 41.57
N ARG A 54 -11.15 -3.73 40.37
CA ARG A 54 -11.68 -3.01 39.19
C ARG A 54 -12.48 -3.94 38.29
N VAL A 55 -13.28 -3.37 37.39
CA VAL A 55 -13.94 -4.17 36.35
C VAL A 55 -12.91 -4.59 35.30
N CYS A 56 -12.89 -5.88 34.94
CA CYS A 56 -12.09 -6.37 33.82
C CYS A 56 -12.95 -6.52 32.57
N LEU A 57 -12.40 -6.16 31.41
CA LEU A 57 -13.07 -6.34 30.13
C LEU A 57 -12.58 -7.62 29.45
N LEU A 58 -13.52 -8.46 29.01
CA LEU A 58 -13.24 -9.68 28.25
C LEU A 58 -13.86 -9.58 26.86
N GLY A 59 -13.01 -9.62 25.83
CA GLY A 59 -13.43 -9.70 24.43
C GLY A 59 -13.23 -11.11 23.86
N GLY A 60 -13.78 -11.37 22.68
CA GLY A 60 -13.55 -12.64 22.00
C GLY A 60 -14.44 -12.86 20.78
N GLY A 61 -14.38 -14.08 20.25
CA GLY A 61 -15.12 -14.49 19.06
C GLY A 61 -14.42 -15.60 18.29
N GLY A 62 -14.76 -15.78 17.01
CA GLY A 62 -13.97 -16.60 16.10
C GLY A 62 -12.58 -16.02 15.85
N SER A 63 -11.62 -16.87 15.50
CA SER A 63 -10.31 -16.42 15.00
C SER A 63 -10.40 -16.04 13.52
N GLY A 64 -9.36 -15.41 12.97
CA GLY A 64 -9.34 -14.92 11.58
C GLY A 64 -9.67 -13.43 11.44
N HIS A 65 -9.65 -12.70 12.55
CA HIS A 65 -9.92 -11.26 12.66
C HIS A 65 -8.75 -10.47 13.24
N GLU A 66 -7.57 -11.09 13.29
CA GLU A 66 -6.39 -10.55 13.94
C GLU A 66 -5.97 -9.19 13.33
N PRO A 67 -5.61 -8.19 14.15
CA PRO A 67 -5.20 -8.31 15.55
C PRO A 67 -6.33 -8.41 16.58
N TYR A 68 -7.62 -8.26 16.21
CA TYR A 68 -8.71 -8.52 17.15
C TYR A 68 -8.81 -10.03 17.47
N PRO A 69 -9.02 -10.43 18.73
CA PRO A 69 -9.17 -9.58 19.92
C PRO A 69 -7.86 -9.27 20.66
N PHE A 70 -6.81 -10.10 20.54
CA PHE A 70 -5.65 -10.04 21.44
C PHE A 70 -4.83 -8.75 21.33
N GLY A 71 -4.82 -8.10 20.17
CA GLY A 71 -4.09 -6.84 19.96
C GLY A 71 -4.66 -5.66 20.73
N TYR A 72 -5.89 -5.81 21.23
CA TYR A 72 -6.58 -4.83 22.05
C TYR A 72 -6.51 -5.16 23.54
N ILE A 73 -5.70 -6.16 23.94
CA ILE A 73 -5.37 -6.44 25.34
C ILE A 73 -4.31 -5.44 25.80
N GLY A 74 -4.62 -4.69 26.85
CA GLY A 74 -3.75 -3.69 27.43
C GLY A 74 -4.45 -2.86 28.49
N ASP A 75 -3.67 -2.20 29.34
CA ASP A 75 -4.21 -1.30 30.34
C ASP A 75 -4.96 -0.14 29.64
N GLY A 76 -6.23 0.08 30.04
CA GLY A 76 -7.13 1.01 29.34
C GLY A 76 -7.95 0.42 28.19
N MET A 77 -7.85 -0.88 27.91
CA MET A 77 -8.67 -1.62 26.92
C MET A 77 -9.07 -3.02 27.45
N LEU A 78 -8.92 -4.11 26.68
CA LEU A 78 -9.25 -5.46 27.13
C LEU A 78 -8.27 -5.94 28.19
N SER A 79 -8.80 -6.63 29.21
CA SER A 79 -8.00 -7.31 30.23
C SER A 79 -7.58 -8.71 29.79
N ALA A 80 -8.43 -9.38 29.03
CA ALA A 80 -8.14 -10.67 28.39
C ALA A 80 -9.00 -10.83 27.14
N SER A 81 -8.64 -11.81 26.32
CA SER A 81 -9.45 -12.29 25.22
C SER A 81 -9.55 -13.81 25.20
N VAL A 82 -10.61 -14.30 24.59
CA VAL A 82 -10.81 -15.73 24.29
C VAL A 82 -11.12 -15.90 22.81
N SER A 83 -10.48 -16.86 22.15
CA SER A 83 -10.71 -17.13 20.72
C SER A 83 -11.24 -18.55 20.44
N GLY A 84 -12.11 -18.65 19.46
CA GLY A 84 -12.60 -19.91 18.91
C GLY A 84 -11.75 -20.37 17.74
N TYR A 85 -12.26 -21.32 16.96
CA TYR A 85 -11.62 -21.66 15.68
C TYR A 85 -11.85 -20.54 14.65
N VAL A 86 -11.23 -20.64 13.47
CA VAL A 86 -11.43 -19.68 12.39
C VAL A 86 -12.93 -19.54 12.09
N PHE A 87 -13.45 -18.32 12.20
CA PHE A 87 -14.87 -17.95 12.06
C PHE A 87 -15.88 -18.80 12.85
N THR A 88 -15.42 -19.48 13.88
CA THR A 88 -16.25 -20.30 14.75
C THR A 88 -16.15 -19.77 16.18
N CYS A 89 -17.31 -19.48 16.78
CA CYS A 89 -17.40 -18.97 18.15
C CYS A 89 -16.60 -19.82 19.18
N CYS A 90 -16.13 -19.14 20.21
CA CYS A 90 -15.55 -19.75 21.40
C CYS A 90 -16.51 -20.72 22.10
N SER A 91 -15.97 -21.80 22.69
CA SER A 91 -16.75 -22.65 23.61
C SER A 91 -17.11 -21.87 24.88
N SER A 92 -18.36 -21.97 25.34
CA SER A 92 -18.80 -21.45 26.64
C SER A 92 -17.91 -21.90 27.82
N LEU A 93 -17.26 -23.06 27.74
CA LEU A 93 -16.33 -23.53 28.78
C LEU A 93 -15.04 -22.70 28.81
N ASN A 94 -14.49 -22.35 27.64
CA ASN A 94 -13.27 -21.53 27.57
C ASN A 94 -13.57 -20.09 27.98
N ILE A 95 -14.72 -19.54 27.58
CA ILE A 95 -15.18 -18.22 28.04
C ILE A 95 -15.34 -18.21 29.56
N TYR A 96 -15.97 -19.26 30.12
CA TYR A 96 -16.12 -19.40 31.57
C TYR A 96 -14.76 -19.48 32.29
N GLN A 97 -13.79 -20.21 31.75
CA GLN A 97 -12.43 -20.24 32.27
C GLN A 97 -11.75 -18.86 32.22
N ALA A 98 -11.95 -18.08 31.14
CA ALA A 98 -11.43 -16.72 31.04
C ALA A 98 -12.05 -15.77 32.08
N ILE A 99 -13.36 -15.90 32.35
CA ILE A 99 -14.04 -15.15 33.42
C ILE A 99 -13.41 -15.47 34.78
N LYS A 100 -13.20 -16.76 35.08
CA LYS A 100 -12.54 -17.19 36.32
C LYS A 100 -11.09 -16.70 36.42
N TYR A 101 -10.35 -16.78 35.32
CA TYR A 101 -8.98 -16.24 35.23
C TYR A 101 -8.97 -14.76 35.63
N LEU A 102 -9.84 -13.92 35.04
CA LEU A 102 -9.92 -12.51 35.38
C LEU A 102 -10.36 -12.26 36.83
N ASN A 103 -11.29 -13.07 37.34
CA ASN A 103 -11.80 -12.95 38.70
C ASN A 103 -10.71 -13.17 39.78
N ASN A 104 -9.66 -13.93 39.45
CA ASN A 104 -8.52 -14.12 40.35
C ASN A 104 -7.69 -12.83 40.55
N TYR A 105 -7.79 -11.86 39.63
CA TYR A 105 -7.00 -10.62 39.66
C TYR A 105 -7.83 -9.37 39.97
N ASN A 106 -9.16 -9.44 39.88
CA ASN A 106 -10.02 -8.26 39.97
C ASN A 106 -10.67 -8.04 41.34
N CYS A 107 -10.37 -8.88 42.34
CA CYS A 107 -10.98 -8.85 43.69
C CYS A 107 -12.54 -8.85 43.68
N ASN A 108 -13.15 -9.61 42.76
CA ASN A 108 -14.60 -9.60 42.50
C ASN A 108 -15.14 -8.20 42.14
N GLY A 109 -14.31 -7.36 41.51
CA GLY A 109 -14.68 -6.04 40.99
C GLY A 109 -15.60 -6.12 39.77
N GLY A 110 -15.68 -7.28 39.13
CA GLY A 110 -16.62 -7.59 38.06
C GLY A 110 -15.93 -7.89 36.72
N VAL A 111 -16.61 -8.61 35.84
CA VAL A 111 -16.15 -8.91 34.48
C VAL A 111 -17.23 -8.50 33.47
N LEU A 112 -16.90 -7.58 32.56
CA LEU A 112 -17.81 -7.18 31.48
C LEU A 112 -17.40 -7.89 30.18
N LEU A 113 -18.30 -8.68 29.63
CA LEU A 113 -18.14 -9.38 28.36
C LEU A 113 -18.55 -8.45 27.22
N ILE A 114 -17.64 -8.14 26.31
CA ILE A 114 -17.92 -7.31 25.13
C ILE A 114 -18.00 -8.23 23.92
N VAL A 115 -19.19 -8.35 23.33
CA VAL A 115 -19.54 -9.41 22.37
C VAL A 115 -20.07 -8.80 21.07
N ALA A 116 -19.49 -9.17 19.93
CA ALA A 116 -20.05 -8.81 18.63
C ALA A 116 -21.36 -9.59 18.40
N ASN A 117 -22.38 -8.94 17.83
CA ASN A 117 -23.70 -9.56 17.69
C ASN A 117 -23.76 -10.60 16.55
N TYR A 118 -23.23 -11.78 16.84
CA TYR A 118 -23.38 -13.01 16.08
C TYR A 118 -24.02 -14.07 16.98
N THR A 119 -25.01 -14.79 16.46
CA THR A 119 -25.83 -15.73 17.27
C THR A 119 -24.99 -16.71 18.08
N GLY A 120 -23.93 -17.26 17.48
CA GLY A 120 -23.03 -18.19 18.15
C GLY A 120 -22.32 -17.56 19.34
N ASP A 121 -21.82 -16.32 19.17
CA ASP A 121 -21.13 -15.57 20.21
C ASP A 121 -22.07 -15.20 21.35
N VAL A 122 -23.22 -14.58 21.05
CA VAL A 122 -24.22 -14.20 22.06
C VAL A 122 -24.65 -15.39 22.91
N PHE A 123 -24.88 -16.56 22.30
CA PHE A 123 -25.29 -17.75 23.07
C PHE A 123 -24.16 -18.33 23.93
N ASN A 124 -22.93 -18.43 23.42
CA ASN A 124 -21.82 -19.02 24.18
C ASN A 124 -21.35 -18.09 25.31
N PHE A 125 -21.28 -16.78 25.07
CA PHE A 125 -20.95 -15.80 26.09
C PHE A 125 -22.06 -15.70 27.14
N GLY A 126 -23.33 -15.64 26.74
CA GLY A 126 -24.47 -15.67 27.65
C GLY A 126 -24.49 -16.92 28.54
N LEU A 127 -24.23 -18.11 27.98
CA LEU A 127 -24.15 -19.35 28.76
C LEU A 127 -22.97 -19.34 29.76
N ALA A 128 -21.82 -18.77 29.38
CA ALA A 128 -20.68 -18.62 30.29
C ALA A 128 -20.97 -17.61 31.42
N CYS A 129 -21.64 -16.51 31.10
CA CYS A 129 -22.11 -15.49 32.05
C CYS A 129 -23.05 -16.11 33.10
N GLU A 130 -24.06 -16.88 32.65
CA GLU A 130 -24.99 -17.57 33.55
C GLU A 130 -24.29 -18.61 34.46
N LYS A 131 -23.31 -19.36 33.92
CA LYS A 131 -22.51 -20.31 34.71
C LYS A 131 -21.71 -19.59 35.80
N ALA A 132 -21.01 -18.51 35.44
CA ALA A 132 -20.21 -17.73 36.37
C ALA A 132 -21.04 -17.11 37.51
N LYS A 133 -22.24 -16.61 37.21
CA LYS A 133 -23.17 -16.12 38.24
C LYS A 133 -23.66 -17.22 39.16
N LYS A 134 -24.14 -18.33 38.60
CA LYS A 134 -24.86 -19.37 39.36
C LYS A 134 -23.95 -20.32 40.13
N ILE A 135 -22.75 -20.61 39.61
CA ILE A 135 -21.84 -21.60 40.19
C ILE A 135 -20.81 -20.94 41.11
N ASP A 136 -20.16 -19.89 40.62
CA ASP A 136 -19.01 -19.26 41.31
C ASP A 136 -19.38 -17.88 41.95
N ASN A 137 -20.62 -17.42 41.81
CA ASN A 137 -21.10 -16.12 42.31
C ASN A 137 -20.24 -14.92 41.87
N ILE A 138 -19.72 -14.98 40.65
CA ILE A 138 -18.89 -13.92 40.06
C ILE A 138 -19.81 -12.80 39.53
N ASN A 139 -19.48 -11.54 39.82
CA ASN A 139 -20.16 -10.41 39.21
C ASN A 139 -19.76 -10.30 37.73
N VAL A 140 -20.69 -10.60 36.82
CA VAL A 140 -20.43 -10.61 35.38
C VAL A 140 -21.64 -10.10 34.60
N ALA A 141 -21.40 -9.37 33.52
CA ALA A 141 -22.45 -8.88 32.63
C ALA A 141 -22.02 -9.00 31.17
N GLU A 142 -23.00 -9.08 30.28
CA GLU A 142 -22.79 -9.16 28.84
C GLU A 142 -23.28 -7.88 28.16
N LEU A 143 -22.43 -7.32 27.30
CA LEU A 143 -22.72 -6.20 26.41
C LEU A 143 -22.56 -6.65 24.96
N VAL A 144 -23.69 -6.73 24.25
CA VAL A 144 -23.73 -7.07 22.82
C VAL A 144 -23.65 -5.81 21.98
N VAL A 145 -22.77 -5.79 20.98
CA VAL A 145 -22.52 -4.67 20.08
C VAL A 145 -22.95 -5.01 18.66
N SER A 146 -23.66 -4.09 18.03
CA SER A 146 -24.45 -4.33 16.81
C SER A 146 -24.45 -3.10 15.89
N ASP A 147 -23.27 -2.74 15.38
CA ASP A 147 -22.99 -1.54 14.61
C ASP A 147 -23.15 -1.69 13.08
N ASP A 148 -23.30 -2.89 12.53
CA ASP A 148 -23.45 -3.08 11.07
C ASP A 148 -24.72 -2.41 10.50
N CYS A 149 -24.56 -1.33 9.75
CA CYS A 149 -25.69 -0.59 9.16
C CYS A 149 -26.10 -1.06 7.76
N SER A 150 -25.50 -2.12 7.22
CA SER A 150 -25.86 -2.64 5.88
C SER A 150 -27.28 -3.19 5.82
N ARG A 151 -27.77 -3.77 6.92
CA ARG A 151 -29.05 -4.48 7.01
C ARG A 151 -29.94 -3.97 8.15
N PRO A 152 -31.28 -4.03 8.01
CA PRO A 152 -32.19 -3.68 9.09
C PRO A 152 -32.07 -4.69 10.25
N GLY A 153 -32.37 -4.24 11.47
CA GLY A 153 -32.10 -4.97 12.72
C GLY A 153 -32.87 -6.27 12.96
N GLY A 154 -33.78 -6.74 12.10
CA GLY A 154 -34.45 -8.05 12.21
C GLY A 154 -34.92 -8.47 13.62
N LYS A 155 -35.07 -9.79 13.85
CA LYS A 155 -35.23 -10.34 15.22
C LYS A 155 -33.88 -10.61 15.91
N VAL A 156 -32.82 -10.78 15.12
CA VAL A 156 -31.47 -11.15 15.59
C VAL A 156 -30.60 -9.91 15.84
N GLY A 157 -31.01 -8.73 15.41
CA GLY A 157 -30.20 -7.52 15.47
C GLY A 157 -29.30 -7.32 14.24
N ARG A 158 -28.57 -6.22 14.25
CA ARG A 158 -27.47 -5.93 13.31
C ARG A 158 -26.21 -6.67 13.74
N ARG A 159 -25.30 -7.02 12.82
CA ARG A 159 -24.01 -7.66 13.19
C ARG A 159 -23.12 -6.69 13.95
N GLY A 160 -22.20 -7.24 14.75
CA GLY A 160 -21.10 -6.48 15.36
C GLY A 160 -19.89 -6.46 14.43
N MET A 161 -19.29 -5.30 14.22
CA MET A 161 -18.17 -5.07 13.31
C MET A 161 -17.06 -4.24 13.97
N CYS A 162 -16.20 -3.57 13.20
CA CYS A 162 -15.05 -2.81 13.70
C CYS A 162 -15.42 -1.64 14.64
N GLY A 163 -16.66 -1.13 14.63
CA GLY A 163 -17.11 -0.12 15.59
C GLY A 163 -17.07 -0.60 17.06
N LEU A 164 -17.06 -1.92 17.28
CA LEU A 164 -16.79 -2.55 18.58
C LEU A 164 -15.55 -2.00 19.29
N LEU A 165 -14.51 -1.62 18.54
CA LEU A 165 -13.27 -1.12 19.13
C LEU A 165 -13.46 0.20 19.88
N TYR A 166 -14.41 1.05 19.48
CA TYR A 166 -14.76 2.24 20.26
C TYR A 166 -15.36 1.88 21.61
N VAL A 167 -16.21 0.85 21.66
CA VAL A 167 -16.78 0.34 22.93
C VAL A 167 -15.66 -0.17 23.82
N ILE A 168 -14.76 -0.99 23.28
CA ILE A 168 -13.61 -1.53 24.03
C ILE A 168 -12.72 -0.39 24.56
N LYS A 169 -12.42 0.61 23.74
CA LYS A 169 -11.54 1.72 24.13
C LYS A 169 -12.15 2.61 25.19
N ILE A 170 -13.39 3.04 25.00
CA ILE A 170 -14.07 3.98 25.91
C ILE A 170 -14.35 3.30 27.24
N LEU A 171 -14.91 2.08 27.21
CA LEU A 171 -15.19 1.34 28.45
C LEU A 171 -13.91 0.90 29.15
N GLY A 172 -12.83 0.59 28.42
CA GLY A 172 -11.54 0.23 29.00
C GLY A 172 -10.91 1.38 29.77
N ALA A 173 -10.97 2.60 29.23
CA ALA A 173 -10.51 3.81 29.91
C ALA A 173 -11.29 4.05 31.22
N LEU A 174 -12.62 3.87 31.19
CA LEU A 174 -13.47 4.05 32.38
C LEU A 174 -13.32 2.92 33.41
N ALA A 175 -13.17 1.67 32.96
CA ALA A 175 -12.90 0.53 33.83
C ALA A 175 -11.57 0.72 34.58
N LYS A 176 -10.54 1.24 33.91
CA LYS A 176 -9.26 1.63 34.53
C LYS A 176 -9.42 2.71 35.60
N ARG A 177 -10.39 3.61 35.45
CA ARG A 177 -10.74 4.65 36.44
C ARG A 177 -11.62 4.15 37.59
N GLY A 178 -12.00 2.85 37.58
CA GLY A 178 -12.77 2.23 38.66
C GLY A 178 -14.29 2.34 38.51
N SER A 179 -14.82 2.64 37.32
CA SER A 179 -16.27 2.62 37.06
C SER A 179 -16.89 1.25 37.35
N SER A 180 -18.14 1.26 37.84
CA SER A 180 -18.89 0.04 38.13
C SER A 180 -19.31 -0.70 36.87
N ILE A 181 -19.64 -2.00 36.99
CA ILE A 181 -20.10 -2.78 35.85
C ILE A 181 -21.46 -2.28 35.32
N GLU A 182 -22.31 -1.76 36.22
CA GLU A 182 -23.61 -1.18 35.88
C GLU A 182 -23.45 0.10 35.04
N ASP A 183 -22.53 0.99 35.45
CA ASP A 183 -22.24 2.23 34.72
C ASP A 183 -21.68 1.93 33.33
N LEU A 184 -20.73 0.98 33.25
CA LEU A 184 -20.12 0.56 31.99
C LEU A 184 -21.13 -0.09 31.06
N LEU A 185 -22.06 -0.90 31.60
CA LEU A 185 -23.12 -1.52 30.80
C LEU A 185 -24.12 -0.48 30.28
N CYS A 186 -24.49 0.50 31.11
CA CYS A 186 -25.38 1.58 30.70
C CYS A 186 -24.75 2.43 29.59
N LEU A 187 -23.50 2.86 29.79
CA LEU A 187 -22.76 3.64 28.80
C LEU A 187 -22.51 2.84 27.51
N GLY A 188 -22.13 1.56 27.62
CA GLY A 188 -21.88 0.70 26.48
C GLY A 188 -23.11 0.55 25.57
N LYS A 189 -24.31 0.46 26.14
CA LYS A 189 -25.56 0.47 25.37
C LYS A 189 -25.79 1.79 24.65
N ASN A 190 -25.52 2.91 25.30
CA ASN A 190 -25.62 4.25 24.69
C ASN A 190 -24.63 4.39 23.53
N ILE A 191 -23.37 4.00 23.72
CA ILE A 191 -22.35 4.00 22.65
C ILE A 191 -22.82 3.14 21.47
N ASN A 192 -23.38 1.95 21.72
CA ASN A 192 -23.84 1.05 20.66
C ASN A 192 -24.94 1.68 19.76
N GLU A 193 -25.79 2.55 20.31
CA GLU A 193 -26.78 3.30 19.53
C GLU A 193 -26.16 4.42 18.67
N LYS A 194 -24.93 4.83 19.00
CA LYS A 194 -24.16 5.87 18.30
C LYS A 194 -23.14 5.32 17.32
N LEU A 195 -23.14 4.01 17.08
CA LEU A 195 -22.24 3.33 16.15
C LEU A 195 -22.94 2.91 14.86
N ALA A 196 -22.24 3.12 13.75
CA ALA A 196 -22.60 2.57 12.45
C ALA A 196 -21.36 2.18 11.66
N SER A 197 -21.36 0.98 11.11
CA SER A 197 -20.28 0.40 10.33
C SER A 197 -20.78 -0.23 9.05
N LEU A 198 -20.00 -0.12 7.98
CA LEU A 198 -20.32 -0.73 6.68
C LEU A 198 -19.06 -1.27 6.00
N GLY A 199 -19.12 -2.53 5.58
CA GLY A 199 -18.05 -3.19 4.82
C GLY A 199 -18.38 -3.31 3.32
N ILE A 200 -17.36 -3.17 2.47
CA ILE A 200 -17.43 -3.42 1.03
C ILE A 200 -16.21 -4.26 0.63
N SER A 201 -16.41 -5.28 -0.21
CA SER A 201 -15.28 -6.08 -0.72
C SER A 201 -15.37 -6.38 -2.21
N ALA A 202 -14.21 -6.56 -2.83
CA ALA A 202 -14.04 -7.03 -4.20
C ALA A 202 -13.82 -8.56 -4.27
N THR A 203 -13.58 -9.22 -3.13
CA THR A 203 -13.48 -10.68 -3.02
C THR A 203 -14.17 -11.17 -1.75
N SER A 204 -14.52 -12.46 -1.71
CA SER A 204 -14.71 -13.17 -0.44
C SER A 204 -13.34 -13.41 0.22
N CYS A 205 -13.34 -13.82 1.48
CA CYS A 205 -12.15 -14.33 2.15
C CYS A 205 -11.98 -15.83 1.85
N ASN A 206 -10.75 -16.31 1.94
CA ASN A 206 -10.42 -17.73 1.80
C ASN A 206 -10.18 -18.31 3.20
N VAL A 207 -11.06 -19.23 3.62
CA VAL A 207 -10.87 -20.01 4.83
C VAL A 207 -10.02 -21.24 4.47
N PRO A 208 -8.90 -21.52 5.17
CA PRO A 208 -8.04 -22.65 4.84
C PRO A 208 -8.79 -23.99 4.77
N GLY A 209 -8.82 -24.60 3.57
CA GLY A 209 -9.50 -25.86 3.31
C GLY A 209 -11.00 -25.76 2.96
N GLU A 210 -11.53 -24.55 2.75
CA GLU A 210 -12.92 -24.32 2.33
C GLU A 210 -12.97 -23.50 1.03
N ASP A 211 -14.00 -23.77 0.22
CA ASP A 211 -14.27 -22.99 -0.99
C ASP A 211 -14.78 -21.56 -0.62
N PRO A 212 -14.50 -20.52 -1.41
CA PRO A 212 -14.96 -19.15 -1.13
C PRO A 212 -16.48 -19.06 -0.96
N SER A 213 -16.94 -18.28 0.03
CA SER A 213 -18.38 -18.17 0.34
C SER A 213 -19.20 -17.47 -0.77
N PHE A 214 -18.56 -16.65 -1.60
CA PHE A 214 -19.16 -16.05 -2.79
C PHE A 214 -18.10 -15.72 -3.84
N LEU A 215 -18.53 -15.61 -5.10
CA LEU A 215 -17.70 -15.22 -6.24
C LEU A 215 -18.28 -13.96 -6.89
N LEU A 216 -17.39 -13.04 -7.28
CA LEU A 216 -17.72 -11.78 -7.96
C LEU A 216 -17.12 -11.76 -9.36
N GLN A 217 -17.82 -11.12 -10.30
CA GLN A 217 -17.26 -10.86 -11.63
C GLN A 217 -16.28 -9.69 -11.59
N GLN A 218 -15.49 -9.53 -12.65
CA GLN A 218 -14.59 -8.38 -12.78
C GLN A 218 -15.38 -7.06 -12.73
N GLY A 219 -14.96 -6.15 -11.84
CA GLY A 219 -15.63 -4.86 -11.63
C GLY A 219 -16.87 -4.91 -10.73
N GLU A 220 -17.20 -6.06 -10.14
CA GLU A 220 -18.25 -6.18 -9.13
C GLU A 220 -17.69 -6.10 -7.71
N PHE A 221 -18.46 -5.48 -6.82
CA PHE A 221 -18.19 -5.37 -5.40
C PHE A 221 -19.39 -5.87 -4.60
N GLU A 222 -19.13 -6.54 -3.49
CA GLU A 222 -20.15 -6.98 -2.53
C GLU A 222 -20.30 -5.90 -1.45
N PHE A 223 -21.50 -5.33 -1.33
CA PHE A 223 -21.82 -4.26 -0.39
C PHE A 223 -22.48 -4.81 0.86
N GLY A 224 -22.01 -4.37 2.03
CA GLY A 224 -22.52 -4.82 3.32
C GLY A 224 -21.96 -6.17 3.75
N VAL A 225 -20.71 -6.48 3.39
CA VAL A 225 -20.04 -7.72 3.82
C VAL A 225 -19.82 -7.76 5.33
N GLY A 226 -19.83 -8.98 5.87
CA GLY A 226 -19.55 -9.26 7.28
C GLY A 226 -18.08 -9.55 7.56
N LEU A 227 -17.76 -9.87 8.81
CA LEU A 227 -16.42 -10.28 9.20
C LEU A 227 -16.11 -11.74 8.82
N HIS A 228 -17.09 -12.62 8.69
CA HIS A 228 -16.88 -14.07 8.47
C HIS A 228 -16.99 -14.50 6.99
N GLY A 229 -16.73 -13.63 6.02
CA GLY A 229 -16.89 -13.96 4.59
C GLY A 229 -18.33 -14.08 4.10
N GLU A 230 -19.30 -13.76 4.95
CA GLU A 230 -20.73 -13.79 4.64
C GLU A 230 -21.05 -12.82 3.50
N ALA A 231 -21.91 -13.25 2.57
CA ALA A 231 -22.41 -12.38 1.51
C ALA A 231 -23.05 -11.11 2.09
N GLY A 232 -22.92 -10.04 1.32
CA GLY A 232 -23.45 -8.74 1.66
C GLY A 232 -24.96 -8.65 1.43
N THR A 233 -25.46 -7.43 1.40
CA THR A 233 -26.86 -7.15 1.12
C THR A 233 -27.14 -6.99 -0.37
N SER A 234 -26.13 -6.62 -1.16
CA SER A 234 -26.26 -6.37 -2.60
C SER A 234 -24.92 -6.37 -3.31
N ARG A 235 -24.94 -6.64 -4.62
CA ARG A 235 -23.79 -6.48 -5.51
C ARG A 235 -23.86 -5.16 -6.25
N ILE A 236 -22.72 -4.50 -6.40
CA ILE A 236 -22.61 -3.18 -7.01
C ILE A 236 -21.56 -3.25 -8.11
N LYS A 237 -21.88 -2.72 -9.28
CA LYS A 237 -20.90 -2.37 -10.30
C LYS A 237 -20.53 -0.91 -10.08
N ALA A 238 -19.28 -0.65 -9.77
CA ALA A 238 -18.78 0.70 -9.54
C ALA A 238 -17.70 1.02 -10.58
N CYS A 239 -17.74 2.25 -11.09
CA CYS A 239 -16.73 2.75 -12.02
C CYS A 239 -15.50 3.29 -11.27
N ASP A 240 -15.69 3.80 -10.05
CA ASP A 240 -14.65 4.38 -9.20
C ASP A 240 -14.90 4.04 -7.72
N VAL A 241 -13.84 3.97 -6.92
CA VAL A 241 -13.88 3.76 -5.46
C VAL A 241 -14.62 4.89 -4.75
N LYS A 242 -14.63 6.11 -5.32
CA LYS A 242 -15.38 7.25 -4.78
C LYS A 242 -16.88 6.96 -4.70
N ASP A 243 -17.44 6.27 -5.68
CA ASP A 243 -18.86 5.91 -5.69
C ASP A 243 -19.17 4.91 -4.55
N LEU A 244 -18.29 3.94 -4.32
CA LEU A 244 -18.41 3.00 -3.21
C LEU A 244 -18.36 3.71 -1.85
N ILE A 245 -17.45 4.68 -1.70
CA ILE A 245 -17.34 5.49 -0.48
C ILE A 245 -18.60 6.31 -0.25
N ARG A 246 -19.14 6.97 -1.28
CA ARG A 246 -20.38 7.74 -1.16
C ARG A 246 -21.54 6.88 -0.66
N LEU A 247 -21.74 5.72 -1.29
CA LEU A 247 -22.78 4.76 -0.88
C LEU A 247 -22.62 4.29 0.58
N ALA A 248 -21.38 4.02 1.01
CA ALA A 248 -21.10 3.62 2.39
C ALA A 248 -21.39 4.75 3.38
N VAL A 249 -20.86 5.95 3.10
CA VAL A 249 -21.01 7.13 3.96
C VAL A 249 -22.46 7.58 4.05
N ASP A 250 -23.19 7.64 2.94
CA ASP A 250 -24.62 8.00 2.94
C ASP A 250 -25.44 7.06 3.81
N LYS A 251 -25.16 5.76 3.73
CA LYS A 251 -25.84 4.75 4.55
C LYS A 251 -25.53 4.93 6.04
N ILE A 252 -24.28 5.22 6.39
CA ILE A 252 -23.85 5.52 7.77
C ILE A 252 -24.54 6.79 8.28
N CYS A 253 -24.49 7.89 7.51
CA CYS A 253 -25.12 9.17 7.85
C CYS A 253 -26.62 9.02 8.07
N SER A 254 -27.31 8.30 7.18
CA SER A 254 -28.74 8.01 7.32
C SER A 254 -29.04 7.20 8.59
N THR A 255 -28.21 6.21 8.91
CA THR A 255 -28.40 5.33 10.08
C THR A 255 -28.21 6.07 11.39
N LEU A 256 -27.20 6.93 11.47
CA LEU A 256 -26.90 7.74 12.67
C LEU A 256 -27.67 9.07 12.71
N CYS A 257 -28.45 9.37 11.66
CA CYS A 257 -29.11 10.65 11.48
C CYS A 257 -28.16 11.85 11.59
N LEU A 258 -26.94 11.72 11.04
CA LEU A 258 -25.94 12.78 11.05
C LEU A 258 -26.42 13.98 10.22
N LYS A 259 -26.05 15.18 10.66
CA LYS A 259 -26.41 16.45 10.03
C LYS A 259 -25.15 17.28 9.79
N GLU A 260 -25.33 18.38 9.06
CA GLU A 260 -24.32 19.43 8.99
C GLU A 260 -23.84 19.80 10.40
N PHE A 261 -22.52 19.88 10.59
CA PHE A 261 -21.83 20.13 11.87
C PHE A 261 -21.91 19.01 12.92
N SER A 262 -22.42 17.82 12.58
CA SER A 262 -22.19 16.64 13.42
C SER A 262 -20.70 16.38 13.60
N ILE A 263 -20.30 15.93 14.79
CA ILE A 263 -18.90 15.63 15.13
C ILE A 263 -18.78 14.12 15.28
N ILE A 264 -17.83 13.53 14.56
CA ILE A 264 -17.64 12.07 14.54
C ILE A 264 -16.17 11.67 14.78
N CYS A 265 -15.98 10.40 15.16
CA CYS A 265 -14.72 9.70 14.97
C CYS A 265 -14.89 8.59 13.94
N LEU A 266 -13.89 8.42 13.07
CA LEU A 266 -13.90 7.52 11.93
C LEU A 266 -12.77 6.49 12.02
N ILE A 267 -13.10 5.22 11.80
CA ILE A 267 -12.14 4.16 11.48
C ILE A 267 -12.30 3.78 10.01
N VAL A 268 -11.20 3.79 9.25
CA VAL A 268 -11.07 3.20 7.92
C VAL A 268 -10.26 1.92 8.07
N ASN A 269 -10.96 0.79 8.07
CA ASN A 269 -10.42 -0.53 8.36
C ASN A 269 -10.14 -1.32 7.08
N ASN A 270 -8.97 -1.95 7.03
CA ASN A 270 -8.59 -2.95 6.04
C ASN A 270 -9.17 -4.33 6.42
N LEU A 271 -9.89 -4.98 5.51
CA LEU A 271 -10.41 -6.33 5.73
C LEU A 271 -9.38 -7.44 5.43
N GLY A 272 -8.18 -7.09 4.96
CA GLY A 272 -7.07 -8.03 4.78
C GLY A 272 -6.07 -7.58 3.73
N LEU A 273 -6.46 -7.60 2.45
CA LEU A 273 -5.54 -7.46 1.30
C LEU A 273 -5.45 -6.05 0.69
N VAL A 274 -6.03 -5.02 1.31
CA VAL A 274 -5.91 -3.65 0.77
C VAL A 274 -4.50 -3.13 1.04
N SER A 275 -3.83 -2.60 0.00
CA SER A 275 -2.48 -2.03 0.14
C SER A 275 -2.50 -0.71 0.92
N HIS A 276 -1.36 -0.29 1.48
CA HIS A 276 -1.26 1.01 2.15
C HIS A 276 -1.48 2.20 1.20
N ILE A 277 -1.15 2.05 -0.08
CA ILE A 277 -1.42 3.07 -1.11
C ILE A 277 -2.94 3.25 -1.26
N GLU A 278 -3.66 2.13 -1.39
CA GLU A 278 -5.13 2.14 -1.51
C GLU A 278 -5.80 2.62 -0.22
N LEU A 279 -5.34 2.19 0.96
CA LEU A 279 -5.85 2.69 2.25
C LEU A 279 -5.67 4.21 2.38
N GLY A 280 -4.55 4.76 1.93
CA GLY A 280 -4.32 6.20 1.88
C GLY A 280 -5.33 6.92 0.97
N ALA A 281 -5.62 6.34 -0.20
CA ALA A 281 -6.63 6.87 -1.12
C ALA A 281 -8.05 6.77 -0.55
N LEU A 282 -8.42 5.63 0.05
CA LEU A 282 -9.69 5.42 0.74
C LEU A 282 -9.88 6.47 1.84
N ALA A 283 -8.86 6.66 2.69
CA ALA A 283 -8.87 7.68 3.73
C ALA A 283 -9.10 9.10 3.18
N LYS A 284 -8.32 9.48 2.16
CA LYS A 284 -8.47 10.77 1.49
C LYS A 284 -9.91 10.98 1.01
N TYR A 285 -10.44 10.05 0.23
CA TYR A 285 -11.76 10.18 -0.38
C TYR A 285 -12.90 10.13 0.65
N THR A 286 -12.79 9.32 1.70
CA THR A 286 -13.76 9.31 2.79
C THR A 286 -13.76 10.65 3.54
N LYS A 287 -12.58 11.20 3.84
CA LYS A 287 -12.47 12.51 4.52
C LYS A 287 -13.03 13.65 3.65
N GLU A 288 -12.66 13.69 2.35
CA GLU A 288 -13.18 14.67 1.40
C GLU A 288 -14.70 14.62 1.32
N TYR A 289 -15.31 13.43 1.32
CA TYR A 289 -16.76 13.32 1.26
C TYR A 289 -17.47 13.73 2.56
N PHE A 290 -16.93 13.42 3.74
CA PHE A 290 -17.46 13.97 5.00
C PHE A 290 -17.34 15.51 5.05
N ASP A 291 -16.27 16.09 4.47
CA ASP A 291 -16.11 17.54 4.36
C ASP A 291 -17.14 18.18 3.41
N GLU A 292 -17.45 17.52 2.28
CA GLU A 292 -18.54 17.93 1.38
C GLU A 292 -19.90 17.94 2.11
N LEU A 293 -20.14 16.96 2.98
CA LEU A 293 -21.31 16.88 3.85
C LEU A 293 -21.23 17.81 5.08
N LYS A 294 -20.10 18.52 5.26
CA LYS A 294 -19.80 19.40 6.40
C LYS A 294 -19.97 18.72 7.76
N ILE A 295 -19.58 17.45 7.83
CA ILE A 295 -19.50 16.67 9.07
C ILE A 295 -18.05 16.73 9.56
N ASP A 296 -17.85 17.10 10.82
CA ASP A 296 -16.51 17.24 11.41
C ASP A 296 -15.96 15.87 11.84
N VAL A 297 -14.92 15.41 11.13
CA VAL A 297 -14.17 14.21 11.50
C VAL A 297 -13.08 14.61 12.51
N SER A 298 -13.43 14.58 13.79
CA SER A 298 -12.53 14.98 14.88
C SER A 298 -11.35 14.01 15.03
N ARG A 299 -11.58 12.70 14.84
CA ARG A 299 -10.53 11.68 14.81
C ARG A 299 -10.71 10.76 13.63
N MET A 300 -9.59 10.36 13.03
CA MET A 300 -9.57 9.42 11.94
C MET A 300 -8.43 8.41 12.14
N PHE A 301 -8.79 7.12 12.18
CA PHE A 301 -7.87 6.01 12.31
C PHE A 301 -7.89 5.18 11.04
N VAL A 302 -6.73 4.97 10.42
CA VAL A 302 -6.61 4.27 9.13
C VAL A 302 -5.62 3.12 9.28
N GLY A 303 -6.03 1.90 8.95
CA GLY A 303 -5.17 0.74 9.11
C GLY A 303 -5.91 -0.58 9.12
N THR A 304 -5.24 -1.60 9.64
CA THR A 304 -5.74 -2.97 9.74
C THR A 304 -6.11 -3.27 11.19
N PHE A 305 -7.41 -3.23 11.50
CA PHE A 305 -7.91 -3.29 12.88
C PHE A 305 -8.64 -4.59 13.19
N ILE A 306 -9.59 -4.97 12.33
CA ILE A 306 -10.32 -6.24 12.38
C ILE A 306 -10.39 -6.78 10.95
N VAL A 307 -9.64 -7.84 10.65
CA VAL A 307 -9.63 -8.43 9.31
C VAL A 307 -10.76 -9.44 9.10
N SER A 308 -10.93 -9.85 7.85
CA SER A 308 -11.62 -11.07 7.45
C SER A 308 -10.62 -11.90 6.65
N LEU A 309 -9.63 -12.47 7.35
CA LEU A 309 -8.48 -13.15 6.75
C LEU A 309 -7.83 -12.33 5.62
N ASN A 310 -7.92 -12.82 4.38
CA ASN A 310 -7.37 -12.22 3.17
C ASN A 310 -8.45 -11.55 2.30
N MET A 311 -9.54 -11.08 2.87
CA MET A 311 -10.56 -10.37 2.11
C MET A 311 -9.97 -9.09 1.50
N TYR A 312 -10.13 -8.92 0.19
CA TYR A 312 -9.79 -7.67 -0.48
C TYR A 312 -10.99 -6.72 -0.40
N GLY A 313 -11.00 -5.89 0.64
CA GLY A 313 -12.09 -4.98 0.94
C GLY A 313 -11.78 -4.05 2.10
N PHE A 314 -12.67 -3.10 2.33
CA PHE A 314 -12.53 -2.11 3.39
C PHE A 314 -13.83 -1.98 4.19
N GLN A 315 -13.71 -1.42 5.38
CA GLN A 315 -14.84 -1.10 6.24
C GLN A 315 -14.70 0.32 6.79
N LEU A 316 -15.81 1.05 6.79
CA LEU A 316 -15.94 2.35 7.45
C LEU A 316 -16.73 2.16 8.74
N SER A 317 -16.22 2.64 9.86
CA SER A 317 -16.86 2.56 11.18
C SER A 317 -16.87 3.94 11.85
N VAL A 318 -18.06 4.42 12.19
CA VAL A 318 -18.29 5.77 12.71
C VAL A 318 -18.96 5.73 14.07
N ILE A 319 -18.49 6.60 14.98
CA ILE A 319 -19.16 6.96 16.22
C ILE A 319 -19.60 8.43 16.19
N ASP A 320 -20.87 8.69 16.46
CA ASP A 320 -21.41 10.05 16.66
C ASP A 320 -21.07 10.55 18.08
N VAL A 321 -20.22 11.57 18.15
CA VAL A 321 -19.76 12.20 19.41
C VAL A 321 -20.29 13.62 19.56
N SER A 322 -21.24 14.05 18.73
CA SER A 322 -21.77 15.42 18.71
C SER A 322 -22.22 15.91 20.09
N ASN A 323 -22.90 15.03 20.85
CA ASN A 323 -23.39 15.31 22.20
C ASN A 323 -22.54 14.67 23.32
N ASN A 324 -21.43 14.01 22.98
CA ASN A 324 -20.59 13.26 23.92
C ASN A 324 -19.10 13.47 23.61
N GLN A 325 -18.68 14.74 23.49
CA GLN A 325 -17.29 15.07 23.11
C GLN A 325 -16.24 14.53 24.10
N GLU A 326 -16.62 14.28 25.36
CA GLU A 326 -15.76 13.62 26.33
C GLU A 326 -15.29 12.22 25.90
N TRP A 327 -16.05 11.53 25.02
CA TRP A 327 -15.65 10.24 24.47
C TRP A 327 -14.38 10.34 23.64
N ILE A 328 -14.11 11.50 23.03
CA ILE A 328 -12.85 11.76 22.31
C ILE A 328 -11.67 11.66 23.28
N ASN A 329 -11.81 12.17 24.51
CA ASN A 329 -10.75 12.07 25.52
C ASN A 329 -10.47 10.61 25.91
N TYR A 330 -11.51 9.78 26.04
CA TYR A 330 -11.34 8.34 26.31
C TYR A 330 -10.73 7.60 25.13
N ILE A 331 -11.08 7.99 23.89
CA ILE A 331 -10.50 7.46 22.65
C ILE A 331 -8.99 7.78 22.56
N ASP A 332 -8.60 8.98 22.96
CA ASP A 332 -7.23 9.49 22.93
C ASP A 332 -6.39 9.05 24.15
N GLU A 333 -7.00 8.57 25.23
CA GLU A 333 -6.27 8.17 26.44
C GLU A 333 -5.27 7.05 26.15
N GLU A 334 -4.05 7.16 26.70
CA GLU A 334 -2.99 6.17 26.49
C GLU A 334 -3.43 4.77 26.92
N THR A 335 -3.00 3.78 26.13
CA THR A 335 -3.24 2.36 26.37
C THR A 335 -1.97 1.57 26.07
N SER A 336 -1.78 0.45 26.77
CA SER A 336 -0.68 -0.48 26.47
C SER A 336 -1.05 -1.51 25.39
N ALA A 337 -2.26 -1.43 24.82
CA ALA A 337 -2.72 -2.32 23.76
C ALA A 337 -2.03 -1.94 22.44
N PHE A 338 -1.22 -2.84 21.89
CA PHE A 338 -0.33 -2.52 20.77
C PHE A 338 -1.06 -2.27 19.44
N ALA A 339 -2.29 -2.76 19.27
CA ALA A 339 -3.06 -2.59 18.05
C ALA A 339 -3.93 -1.32 18.04
N TRP A 340 -4.05 -0.60 19.16
CA TRP A 340 -4.76 0.68 19.17
C TRP A 340 -3.84 1.80 18.67
N PRO A 341 -4.22 2.53 17.61
CA PRO A 341 -3.35 3.52 16.97
C PRO A 341 -3.24 4.84 17.76
N GLY A 342 -4.02 5.03 18.83
CA GLY A 342 -4.11 6.25 19.63
C GLY A 342 -2.85 6.58 20.45
N ASN A 343 -1.76 6.89 19.76
CA ASN A 343 -0.51 7.42 20.30
C ASN A 343 -0.34 8.90 19.91
N ASN A 344 0.70 9.57 20.45
CA ASN A 344 0.97 11.00 20.26
C ASN A 344 1.06 11.48 18.80
N MET A 345 1.24 10.59 17.82
CA MET A 345 1.26 10.93 16.38
C MET A 345 -0.14 11.00 15.76
N SER A 346 -1.16 10.44 16.42
CA SER A 346 -2.55 10.37 15.94
C SER A 346 -3.48 11.39 16.61
N ILE A 347 -2.96 12.18 17.57
CA ILE A 347 -3.77 13.04 18.43
C ILE A 347 -3.61 14.51 18.02
N LYS A 348 -4.48 14.94 17.11
CA LYS A 348 -5.27 16.21 17.11
C LYS A 348 -5.74 16.53 15.70
N THR A 349 -6.84 17.27 15.62
CA THR A 349 -7.25 18.05 14.46
C THR A 349 -6.05 18.87 14.03
N ILE A 350 -5.37 18.46 12.96
CA ILE A 350 -4.23 19.17 12.39
C ILE A 350 -4.80 20.53 11.96
N GLU A 351 -4.56 21.58 12.76
CA GLU A 351 -4.44 22.91 12.18
C GLU A 351 -3.51 22.73 10.99
N LYS A 352 -3.98 23.02 9.77
CA LYS A 352 -3.19 22.90 8.54
C LYS A 352 -1.86 23.62 8.78
N GLN A 353 -0.85 22.90 9.26
CA GLN A 353 0.49 23.40 9.33
C GLN A 353 0.82 23.67 7.86
N LYS A 354 0.99 24.95 7.53
CA LYS A 354 1.52 25.33 6.23
C LYS A 354 2.85 24.59 6.14
N SER A 355 2.87 23.49 5.40
CA SER A 355 4.10 22.79 5.08
C SER A 355 5.08 23.84 4.59
N GLU A 356 6.24 23.95 5.23
CA GLU A 356 7.30 24.81 4.70
C GLU A 356 7.52 24.36 3.25
N ASN A 357 7.31 25.27 2.30
CA ASN A 357 7.42 24.95 0.89
C ASN A 357 8.87 24.56 0.62
N ILE A 358 9.15 23.26 0.51
CA ILE A 358 10.43 22.78 0.01
C ILE A 358 10.60 23.41 -1.38
N LYS A 359 11.70 24.14 -1.60
CA LYS A 359 12.01 24.69 -2.93
C LYS A 359 12.25 23.52 -3.87
N ILE A 360 11.27 23.23 -4.72
CA ILE A 360 11.36 22.19 -5.74
C ILE A 360 12.21 22.75 -6.90
N PRO A 361 13.33 22.11 -7.26
CA PRO A 361 14.12 22.52 -8.42
C PRO A 361 13.28 22.57 -9.70
N ASN A 362 13.54 23.54 -10.58
CA ASN A 362 12.82 23.70 -11.85
C ASN A 362 13.81 23.72 -13.02
N ILE A 363 13.37 23.24 -14.18
CA ILE A 363 14.15 23.30 -15.43
C ILE A 363 14.52 24.73 -15.82
N ASP A 364 13.71 25.71 -15.43
CA ASP A 364 13.98 27.15 -15.64
C ASP A 364 15.17 27.66 -14.79
N ASP A 365 15.65 26.89 -13.82
CA ASP A 365 16.86 27.20 -13.03
C ASP A 365 18.16 26.91 -13.81
N ILE A 366 18.09 26.22 -14.95
CA ILE A 366 19.25 25.88 -15.79
C ILE A 366 19.61 27.09 -16.67
N ASP A 367 20.88 27.51 -16.65
CA ASP A 367 21.35 28.61 -17.51
C ASP A 367 21.19 28.24 -19.01
N PRO A 368 20.42 29.03 -19.78
CA PRO A 368 20.14 28.73 -21.18
C PRO A 368 21.31 28.99 -22.14
N LYS A 369 22.45 29.50 -21.66
CA LYS A 369 23.59 29.91 -22.50
C LYS A 369 24.94 29.32 -22.03
N ILE A 370 24.96 28.03 -21.73
CA ILE A 370 26.19 27.31 -21.35
C ILE A 370 26.85 26.74 -22.61
N GLY A 371 28.18 26.89 -22.71
CA GLY A 371 28.99 26.29 -23.78
C GLY A 371 28.86 27.01 -25.12
N VAL A 372 29.15 26.27 -26.20
CA VAL A 372 29.23 26.81 -27.57
C VAL A 372 27.85 27.07 -28.18
N CYS A 373 27.68 28.25 -28.77
CA CYS A 373 26.51 28.57 -29.58
C CYS A 373 26.65 27.97 -30.99
N ILE A 374 25.68 27.15 -31.41
CA ILE A 374 25.64 26.55 -32.76
C ILE A 374 24.83 27.40 -33.74
N SER A 375 24.95 27.11 -35.04
CA SER A 375 24.20 27.79 -36.09
C SER A 375 22.70 27.49 -36.04
N GLU A 376 21.87 28.37 -36.62
CA GLU A 376 20.43 28.16 -36.73
C GLU A 376 20.08 26.85 -37.49
N LYS A 377 20.84 26.52 -38.55
CA LYS A 377 20.67 25.24 -39.25
C LYS A 377 20.92 24.06 -38.30
N SER A 378 21.99 24.12 -37.51
CA SER A 378 22.33 23.07 -36.54
C SER A 378 21.30 22.96 -35.42
N SER A 379 20.73 24.06 -34.95
CA SER A 379 19.68 24.04 -33.91
C SER A 379 18.35 23.46 -34.43
N LEU A 380 18.01 23.69 -35.70
CA LEU A 380 16.88 23.02 -36.36
C LEU A 380 17.08 21.50 -36.48
N ILE A 381 18.30 21.06 -36.82
CA ILE A 381 18.64 19.62 -36.84
C ILE A 381 18.50 19.02 -35.44
N LEU A 382 19.08 19.66 -34.41
CA LEU A 382 18.97 19.20 -33.03
C LEU A 382 17.50 19.11 -32.57
N LYS A 383 16.68 20.09 -32.91
CA LYS A 383 15.23 20.07 -32.63
C LYS A 383 14.53 18.88 -33.27
N SER A 384 14.85 18.60 -34.53
CA SER A 384 14.27 17.47 -35.28
C SER A 384 14.66 16.14 -34.64
N ILE A 385 15.93 16.00 -34.26
CA ILE A 385 16.45 14.82 -33.55
C ILE A 385 15.70 14.60 -32.23
N LEU A 386 15.61 15.62 -31.37
CA LEU A 386 14.94 15.49 -30.06
C LEU A 386 13.45 15.14 -30.21
N LYS A 387 12.78 15.74 -31.21
CA LYS A 387 11.40 15.41 -31.53
C LYS A 387 11.27 13.93 -31.94
N GLN A 388 12.11 13.47 -32.86
CA GLN A 388 12.08 12.09 -33.36
C GLN A 388 12.36 11.08 -32.24
N ILE A 389 13.33 11.37 -31.36
CA ILE A 389 13.61 10.56 -30.16
C ILE A 389 12.36 10.44 -29.30
N GLY A 390 11.73 11.55 -28.93
CA GLY A 390 10.53 11.53 -28.09
C GLY A 390 9.39 10.73 -28.72
N GLU A 391 9.12 10.91 -30.02
CA GLU A 391 8.06 10.21 -30.72
C GLU A 391 8.32 8.70 -30.85
N ASP A 392 9.55 8.30 -31.17
CA ASP A 392 9.88 6.88 -31.36
C ASP A 392 9.95 6.10 -30.04
N LEU A 393 10.40 6.75 -28.96
CA LEU A 393 10.33 6.16 -27.62
C LEU A 393 8.87 5.91 -27.21
N LEU A 394 7.96 6.86 -27.46
CA LEU A 394 6.53 6.68 -27.13
C LEU A 394 5.84 5.60 -27.96
N LYS A 395 6.21 5.45 -29.23
CA LYS A 395 5.68 4.37 -30.08
C LYS A 395 6.11 2.97 -29.62
N ASN A 396 7.21 2.86 -28.88
CA ASN A 396 7.81 1.58 -28.50
C ASN A 396 7.68 1.24 -27.01
N VAL A 397 6.82 1.94 -26.25
CA VAL A 397 6.62 1.71 -24.81
C VAL A 397 6.26 0.25 -24.50
N ASP A 398 5.26 -0.30 -25.20
CA ASP A 398 4.81 -1.67 -24.96
C ASP A 398 5.88 -2.71 -25.33
N VAL A 399 6.66 -2.42 -26.39
CA VAL A 399 7.76 -3.29 -26.82
C VAL A 399 8.86 -3.31 -25.76
N LEU A 400 9.26 -2.14 -25.25
CA LEU A 400 10.28 -2.02 -24.20
C LEU A 400 9.85 -2.70 -22.91
N ASN A 401 8.60 -2.49 -22.46
CA ASN A 401 8.06 -3.18 -21.28
C ASN A 401 8.02 -4.69 -21.49
N LYS A 402 7.64 -5.16 -22.68
CA LYS A 402 7.63 -6.59 -22.99
C LYS A 402 9.02 -7.20 -22.94
N LEU A 403 10.01 -6.56 -23.58
CA LEU A 403 11.40 -7.03 -23.55
C LEU A 403 11.93 -7.08 -22.11
N ASP A 404 11.65 -6.04 -21.33
CA ASP A 404 12.05 -5.96 -19.93
C ASP A 404 11.31 -6.96 -19.05
N GLN A 405 10.05 -7.32 -19.35
CA GLN A 405 9.32 -8.35 -18.60
C GLN A 405 9.95 -9.75 -18.75
N GLU A 406 10.65 -10.02 -19.86
CA GLU A 406 11.21 -11.35 -20.08
C GLU A 406 12.44 -11.67 -19.21
N ILE A 407 13.16 -10.65 -18.73
CA ILE A 407 14.38 -10.78 -17.92
C ILE A 407 14.48 -9.79 -16.74
N GLY A 408 13.57 -8.84 -16.62
CA GLY A 408 13.51 -7.79 -15.60
C GLY A 408 12.11 -7.72 -14.98
N ASP A 409 11.62 -6.51 -14.67
CA ASP A 409 10.33 -6.30 -14.03
C ASP A 409 9.28 -5.62 -14.91
N GLY A 410 9.61 -5.36 -16.17
CA GLY A 410 8.64 -4.97 -17.20
C GLY A 410 8.22 -3.50 -17.13
N ASP A 411 9.09 -2.62 -16.60
CA ASP A 411 8.79 -1.20 -16.39
C ASP A 411 9.67 -0.26 -17.23
N ASN A 412 10.61 -0.79 -18.03
CA ASN A 412 11.56 0.02 -18.80
C ASN A 412 10.88 1.02 -19.76
N GLY A 413 9.90 0.55 -20.55
CA GLY A 413 9.15 1.39 -21.48
C GLY A 413 8.30 2.44 -20.75
N SER A 414 7.67 2.07 -19.64
CA SER A 414 6.93 2.99 -18.77
C SER A 414 7.83 4.05 -18.13
N THR A 415 9.09 3.71 -17.85
CA THR A 415 10.09 4.64 -17.30
C THR A 415 10.55 5.63 -18.36
N ILE A 416 10.91 5.14 -19.56
CA ILE A 416 11.38 5.97 -20.67
C ILE A 416 10.27 6.87 -21.23
N SER A 417 9.01 6.43 -21.22
CA SER A 417 7.88 7.25 -21.69
C SER A 417 7.71 8.54 -20.90
N ARG A 418 8.00 8.54 -19.60
CA ARG A 418 7.94 9.74 -18.75
C ARG A 418 8.92 10.81 -19.22
N PHE A 419 10.13 10.41 -19.63
CA PHE A 419 11.09 11.31 -20.26
C PHE A 419 10.59 11.82 -21.61
N ALA A 420 10.11 10.92 -22.47
CA ALA A 420 9.68 11.27 -23.81
C ALA A 420 8.47 12.23 -23.81
N ILE A 421 7.50 12.03 -22.91
CA ILE A 421 6.36 12.94 -22.71
C ILE A 421 6.85 14.33 -22.33
N GLU A 422 7.73 14.42 -21.33
CA GLU A 422 8.21 15.72 -20.85
C GLU A 422 9.09 16.41 -21.89
N LEU A 423 10.02 15.68 -22.54
CA LEU A 423 10.85 16.20 -23.63
C LEU A 423 9.99 16.86 -24.71
N LEU A 424 8.95 16.17 -25.18
CA LEU A 424 8.06 16.71 -26.22
C LEU A 424 7.25 17.91 -25.71
N SER A 425 6.84 17.91 -24.44
CA SER A 425 6.07 19.01 -23.84
C SER A 425 6.89 20.32 -23.78
N ILE A 426 8.19 20.22 -23.47
CA ILE A 426 9.08 21.38 -23.31
C ILE A 426 9.94 21.70 -24.54
N LEU A 427 9.86 20.91 -25.61
CA LEU A 427 10.76 21.01 -26.77
C LEU A 427 10.90 22.43 -27.33
N LYS A 428 9.82 23.23 -27.30
CA LYS A 428 9.82 24.63 -27.76
C LYS A 428 10.53 25.60 -26.83
N LYS A 429 10.71 25.25 -25.55
CA LYS A 429 11.36 26.06 -24.52
C LYS A 429 12.86 25.76 -24.40
N LEU A 430 13.33 24.63 -24.93
CA LEU A 430 14.73 24.24 -24.84
C LEU A 430 15.65 25.27 -25.53
N PRO A 431 16.83 25.56 -24.96
CA PRO A 431 17.80 26.49 -25.53
C PRO A 431 18.59 25.84 -26.68
N LEU A 432 17.91 25.53 -27.79
CA LEU A 432 18.43 24.71 -28.89
C LEU A 432 19.72 25.23 -29.56
N ASN A 433 20.08 26.49 -29.35
CA ASN A 433 21.34 27.06 -29.84
C ASN A 433 22.56 26.70 -28.96
N TYR A 434 22.35 26.14 -27.76
CA TYR A 434 23.39 25.81 -26.79
C TYR A 434 23.29 24.34 -26.39
N PRO A 435 24.01 23.43 -27.08
CA PRO A 435 23.93 21.98 -26.83
C PRO A 435 24.19 21.58 -25.38
N ALA A 436 25.15 22.23 -24.68
CA ALA A 436 25.40 21.92 -23.27
C ALA A 436 24.18 22.21 -22.39
N SER A 437 23.55 23.39 -22.55
CA SER A 437 22.31 23.72 -21.84
C SER A 437 21.17 22.75 -22.19
N VAL A 438 21.03 22.35 -23.45
CA VAL A 438 20.04 21.34 -23.85
C VAL A 438 20.29 20.02 -23.12
N LEU A 439 21.52 19.52 -23.09
CA LEU A 439 21.86 18.27 -22.41
C LEU A 439 21.62 18.35 -20.89
N TYR A 440 21.93 19.48 -20.25
CA TYR A 440 21.56 19.72 -18.84
C TYR A 440 20.05 19.67 -18.63
N SER A 441 19.26 20.30 -19.52
CA SER A 441 17.80 20.24 -19.46
C SER A 441 17.28 18.81 -19.61
N LEU A 442 17.85 18.00 -20.52
CA LEU A 442 17.47 16.60 -20.68
C LEU A 442 17.85 15.77 -19.44
N ALA A 443 19.03 16.02 -18.85
CA ALA A 443 19.47 15.35 -17.64
C ALA A 443 18.51 15.62 -16.47
N PHE A 444 18.07 16.87 -16.33
CA PHE A 444 17.06 17.27 -15.34
C PHE A 444 15.73 16.52 -15.55
N ILE A 445 15.26 16.36 -16.80
CA ILE A 445 14.05 15.56 -17.08
C ILE A 445 14.25 14.10 -16.66
N CYS A 446 15.42 13.52 -16.93
CA CYS A 446 15.73 12.14 -16.52
C CYS A 446 15.69 11.99 -14.99
N GLU A 447 16.23 12.98 -14.24
CA GLU A 447 16.22 13.01 -12.78
C GLU A 447 14.80 13.14 -12.21
N ASP A 448 14.02 14.08 -12.74
CA ASP A 448 12.70 14.44 -12.19
C ASP A 448 11.59 13.47 -12.63
N LYS A 449 11.60 13.00 -13.89
CA LYS A 449 10.47 12.28 -14.48
C LYS A 449 10.64 10.78 -14.59
N MET A 450 11.84 10.27 -14.89
CA MET A 450 12.01 8.83 -15.13
C MET A 450 12.00 8.04 -13.82
N GLY A 451 12.81 8.46 -12.85
CA GLY A 451 13.10 7.69 -11.65
C GLY A 451 13.90 6.41 -11.94
N GLY A 452 14.15 5.62 -10.90
CA GLY A 452 14.83 4.33 -11.01
C GLY A 452 16.29 4.41 -11.50
N ALA A 453 16.88 3.24 -11.79
CA ALA A 453 18.26 3.16 -12.27
C ALA A 453 18.45 3.80 -13.65
N SER A 454 17.48 3.64 -14.56
CA SER A 454 17.55 4.22 -15.91
C SER A 454 17.55 5.75 -15.88
N GLY A 455 16.70 6.39 -15.06
CA GLY A 455 16.69 7.84 -14.90
C GLY A 455 18.04 8.38 -14.41
N ALA A 456 18.60 7.73 -13.38
CA ALA A 456 19.92 8.10 -12.85
C ALA A 456 21.04 7.90 -13.89
N LEU A 457 21.04 6.78 -14.64
CA LEU A 457 22.06 6.50 -15.65
C LEU A 457 22.00 7.48 -16.82
N TYR A 458 20.81 7.74 -17.38
CA TYR A 458 20.67 8.73 -18.44
C TYR A 458 21.01 10.14 -17.97
N SER A 459 20.64 10.51 -16.75
CA SER A 459 21.10 11.77 -16.14
C SER A 459 22.62 11.85 -16.06
N LEU A 460 23.30 10.81 -15.57
CA LEU A 460 24.76 10.79 -15.47
C LEU A 460 25.43 10.90 -16.85
N LEU A 461 24.91 10.19 -17.86
CA LEU A 461 25.39 10.28 -19.23
C LEU A 461 25.24 11.70 -19.78
N LEU A 462 24.05 12.29 -19.65
CA LEU A 462 23.72 13.61 -20.18
C LEU A 462 24.48 14.72 -19.44
N ASN A 463 24.56 14.68 -18.11
CA ASN A 463 25.36 15.61 -17.31
C ASN A 463 26.86 15.52 -17.65
N GLY A 464 27.38 14.31 -17.84
CA GLY A 464 28.76 14.09 -18.27
C GLY A 464 29.05 14.72 -19.64
N ALA A 465 28.19 14.47 -20.63
CA ALA A 465 28.29 15.09 -21.95
C ALA A 465 28.15 16.62 -21.89
N ALA A 466 27.16 17.12 -21.14
CA ALA A 466 26.91 18.55 -20.97
C ALA A 466 28.10 19.27 -20.34
N GLY A 467 28.67 18.71 -19.27
CA GLY A 467 29.84 19.25 -18.59
C GLY A 467 31.08 19.32 -19.49
N HIS A 468 31.28 18.33 -20.36
CA HIS A 468 32.35 18.38 -21.35
C HIS A 468 32.12 19.53 -22.33
N LEU A 469 30.95 19.59 -22.97
CA LEU A 469 30.64 20.65 -23.94
C LEU A 469 30.65 22.06 -23.32
N ALA A 470 30.28 22.19 -22.05
CA ALA A 470 30.34 23.45 -21.30
C ALA A 470 31.78 23.94 -21.11
N SER A 471 32.75 23.03 -20.99
CA SER A 471 34.17 23.34 -20.79
C SER A 471 34.93 23.67 -22.07
N MET A 472 34.33 23.41 -23.25
CA MET A 472 34.96 23.56 -24.54
C MET A 472 34.52 24.84 -25.26
N ASN A 473 35.36 25.35 -26.16
CA ASN A 473 35.06 26.49 -27.03
C ASN A 473 34.69 26.07 -28.48
N TYR A 474 34.64 24.78 -28.77
CA TYR A 474 34.10 24.19 -30.00
C TYR A 474 33.23 22.97 -29.67
N LEU A 475 32.44 22.52 -30.63
CA LEU A 475 31.52 21.40 -30.45
C LEU A 475 32.25 20.06 -30.58
N ASP A 476 32.52 19.42 -29.44
CA ASP A 476 33.25 18.14 -29.35
C ASP A 476 32.35 16.98 -28.91
N TRP A 477 31.61 16.41 -29.87
CA TRP A 477 30.71 15.28 -29.58
C TRP A 477 31.45 14.00 -29.17
N THR A 478 32.66 13.76 -29.70
CA THR A 478 33.46 12.58 -29.33
C THR A 478 33.93 12.67 -27.88
N GLY A 479 34.42 13.84 -27.46
CA GLY A 479 34.76 14.07 -26.05
C GLY A 479 33.53 14.07 -25.13
N ALA A 480 32.39 14.58 -25.59
CA ALA A 480 31.14 14.54 -24.84
C ALA A 480 30.65 13.09 -24.60
N LEU A 481 30.70 12.23 -25.63
CA LEU A 481 30.39 10.80 -25.50
C LEU A 481 31.34 10.08 -24.54
N LYS A 482 32.65 10.38 -24.61
CA LYS A 482 33.64 9.84 -23.68
C LYS A 482 33.30 10.22 -22.23
N ASN A 483 33.08 11.51 -21.97
CA ASN A 483 32.82 11.99 -20.62
C ASN A 483 31.46 11.52 -20.08
N ALA A 484 30.45 11.35 -20.95
CA ALA A 484 29.19 10.69 -20.60
C ALA A 484 29.44 9.28 -20.07
N LEU A 485 30.16 8.45 -20.85
CA LEU A 485 30.48 7.07 -20.47
C LEU A 485 31.31 7.02 -19.19
N ASP A 486 32.38 7.82 -19.08
CA ASP A 486 33.24 7.88 -17.89
C ASP A 486 32.42 8.27 -16.64
N THR A 487 31.53 9.24 -16.77
CA THR A 487 30.68 9.71 -15.67
C THR A 487 29.69 8.63 -15.21
N ALA A 488 29.00 7.97 -16.15
CA ALA A 488 28.05 6.91 -15.82
C ALA A 488 28.75 5.64 -15.30
N MET A 489 29.87 5.22 -15.91
CA MET A 489 30.64 4.03 -15.54
C MET A 489 31.47 4.21 -14.26
N LYS A 490 31.61 5.44 -13.76
CA LYS A 490 32.12 5.72 -12.40
C LYS A 490 31.14 5.24 -11.33
N TYR A 491 29.84 5.36 -11.57
CA TYR A 491 28.78 5.00 -10.61
C TYR A 491 28.05 3.68 -10.94
N SER A 492 28.37 3.08 -12.09
CA SER A 492 27.90 1.75 -12.48
C SER A 492 29.09 0.80 -12.63
N SER A 493 28.98 -0.42 -12.12
CA SER A 493 29.96 -1.48 -12.37
C SER A 493 29.74 -2.21 -13.70
N ALA A 494 28.66 -1.90 -14.45
CA ALA A 494 28.41 -2.48 -15.76
C ALA A 494 29.49 -2.08 -16.78
N ARG A 495 29.91 -3.04 -17.60
CA ARG A 495 30.91 -2.89 -18.65
C ARG A 495 30.40 -3.49 -19.96
N LYS A 496 31.14 -3.24 -21.05
CA LYS A 496 30.91 -3.92 -22.32
C LYS A 496 30.95 -5.44 -22.11
N GLY A 497 29.94 -6.14 -22.61
CA GLY A 497 29.72 -7.58 -22.45
C GLY A 497 28.84 -7.97 -21.26
N ASP A 498 28.23 -7.01 -20.56
CA ASP A 498 27.35 -7.28 -19.40
C ASP A 498 25.86 -7.33 -19.75
N LYS A 499 25.50 -7.13 -21.02
CA LYS A 499 24.13 -7.14 -21.55
C LYS A 499 23.30 -5.96 -21.01
N THR A 500 23.75 -4.75 -21.30
CA THR A 500 23.14 -3.49 -20.83
C THR A 500 23.13 -2.42 -21.92
N MET A 501 22.53 -1.26 -21.63
CA MET A 501 22.62 -0.08 -22.49
C MET A 501 24.06 0.41 -22.76
N PHE A 502 25.04 0.04 -21.92
CA PHE A 502 26.44 0.42 -22.17
C PHE A 502 27.02 -0.27 -23.41
N ASP A 503 26.54 -1.46 -23.78
CA ASP A 503 27.04 -2.20 -24.94
C ASP A 503 26.91 -1.39 -26.24
N PRO A 504 25.70 -0.96 -26.66
CA PRO A 504 25.57 -0.11 -27.85
C PRO A 504 26.13 1.30 -27.65
N LEU A 505 26.10 1.88 -26.45
CA LEU A 505 26.68 3.21 -26.20
C LEU A 505 28.20 3.24 -26.39
N ILE A 506 28.90 2.22 -25.89
CA ILE A 506 30.35 2.07 -26.09
C ILE A 506 30.65 1.84 -27.57
N ALA A 507 29.81 1.08 -28.29
CA ALA A 507 29.96 0.87 -29.73
C ALA A 507 29.86 2.18 -30.53
N VAL A 508 28.92 3.07 -30.17
CA VAL A 508 28.83 4.42 -30.75
C VAL A 508 30.12 5.19 -30.49
N TYR A 509 30.60 5.21 -29.24
CA TYR A 509 31.81 5.93 -28.87
C TYR A 509 33.05 5.42 -29.62
N GLU A 510 33.21 4.10 -29.76
CA GLU A 510 34.31 3.47 -30.51
C GLU A 510 34.34 3.97 -31.97
N VAL A 511 33.18 4.07 -32.63
CA VAL A 511 33.09 4.62 -34.01
C VAL A 511 33.45 6.10 -34.04
N PHE A 512 32.94 6.92 -33.11
CA PHE A 512 33.27 8.35 -33.06
C PHE A 512 34.75 8.59 -32.78
N GLN A 513 35.40 7.71 -32.01
CA GLN A 513 36.83 7.78 -31.70
C GLN A 513 37.69 7.52 -32.94
N GLU A 514 37.30 6.57 -33.82
CA GLU A 514 38.03 6.26 -35.06
C GLU A 514 38.10 7.44 -36.03
N TYR A 515 37.09 8.30 -36.03
CA TYR A 515 36.95 9.41 -36.99
C TYR A 515 37.45 10.77 -36.48
N GLY A 516 37.79 10.89 -35.19
CA GLY A 516 38.39 12.11 -34.63
C GLY A 516 37.51 13.36 -34.72
N ASN A 517 38.09 14.50 -35.09
CA ASN A 517 37.38 15.78 -35.18
C ASN A 517 36.61 15.88 -36.51
N LEU A 518 35.30 15.72 -36.44
CA LEU A 518 34.42 15.59 -37.60
C LEU A 518 34.19 16.93 -38.30
N SER A 519 34.65 17.03 -39.56
CA SER A 519 34.22 18.11 -40.44
C SER A 519 32.76 17.88 -40.85
N THR A 520 32.00 18.93 -41.17
CA THR A 520 30.55 18.89 -41.42
C THR A 520 30.09 17.92 -42.54
N LYS A 521 31.01 17.33 -43.32
CA LYS A 521 30.71 16.33 -44.36
C LYS A 521 30.84 14.88 -43.88
N GLU A 522 31.38 14.63 -42.70
CA GLU A 522 31.68 13.27 -42.20
C GLU A 522 30.60 12.70 -41.25
N TYR A 523 29.76 13.56 -40.66
CA TYR A 523 28.71 13.12 -39.73
C TYR A 523 27.73 12.10 -40.34
N THR A 524 27.38 12.21 -41.62
CA THR A 524 26.51 11.22 -42.29
C THR A 524 27.13 9.83 -42.27
N THR A 525 28.39 9.69 -42.70
CA THR A 525 29.09 8.41 -42.73
C THR A 525 29.33 7.86 -41.33
N VAL A 526 29.63 8.73 -40.36
CA VAL A 526 29.88 8.33 -38.97
C VAL A 526 28.59 7.84 -38.30
N LEU A 527 27.48 8.55 -38.47
CA LEU A 527 26.19 8.16 -37.93
C LEU A 527 25.67 6.87 -38.57
N GLU A 528 25.84 6.70 -39.88
CA GLU A 528 25.47 5.47 -40.58
C GLU A 528 26.27 4.26 -40.06
N LYS A 529 27.60 4.41 -39.93
CA LYS A 529 28.46 3.36 -39.36
C LYS A 529 28.17 3.07 -37.90
N ALA A 530 27.95 4.11 -37.08
CA ALA A 530 27.61 3.96 -35.68
C ALA A 530 26.26 3.23 -35.53
N LEU A 531 25.26 3.56 -36.35
CA LEU A 531 23.98 2.86 -36.34
C LEU A 531 24.12 1.38 -36.73
N GLN A 532 24.94 1.07 -37.74
CA GLN A 532 25.23 -0.32 -38.11
C GLN A 532 25.89 -1.08 -36.95
N HIS A 533 26.91 -0.50 -36.31
CA HIS A 533 27.57 -1.11 -35.14
C HIS A 533 26.61 -1.28 -33.96
N VAL A 534 25.69 -0.33 -33.72
CA VAL A 534 24.66 -0.47 -32.69
C VAL A 534 23.76 -1.67 -32.98
N HIS A 535 23.31 -1.86 -34.22
CA HIS A 535 22.52 -3.03 -34.61
C HIS A 535 23.29 -4.34 -34.44
N ASP A 536 24.55 -4.38 -34.85
CA ASP A 536 25.41 -5.56 -34.71
C ASP A 536 25.62 -5.91 -33.24
N VAL A 537 25.94 -4.93 -32.39
CA VAL A 537 26.09 -5.13 -30.95
C VAL A 537 24.77 -5.51 -30.28
N CYS A 538 23.63 -4.99 -30.72
CA CYS A 538 22.33 -5.43 -30.21
C CYS A 538 22.05 -6.91 -30.54
N ASN A 539 22.47 -7.39 -31.71
CA ASN A 539 22.38 -8.81 -32.05
C ASN A 539 23.26 -9.67 -31.13
N ASP A 540 24.46 -9.20 -30.82
CA ASP A 540 25.36 -9.86 -29.87
C ASP A 540 24.79 -9.85 -28.44
N VAL A 541 24.29 -8.69 -27.99
CA VAL A 541 23.64 -8.51 -26.68
C VAL A 541 22.51 -9.50 -26.49
N LYS A 542 21.71 -9.78 -27.53
CA LYS A 542 20.66 -10.80 -27.46
C LYS A 542 21.20 -12.19 -27.08
N GLN A 543 22.41 -12.53 -27.52
CA GLN A 543 23.08 -13.81 -27.23
C GLN A 543 23.92 -13.77 -25.94
N MET A 544 24.19 -12.61 -25.36
CA MET A 544 24.93 -12.50 -24.11
C MET A 544 24.14 -13.04 -22.92
N LYS A 545 24.87 -13.66 -21.99
CA LYS A 545 24.41 -13.92 -20.63
C LYS A 545 24.40 -12.61 -19.84
N ALA A 546 23.27 -12.28 -19.21
CA ALA A 546 23.19 -11.10 -18.37
C ALA A 546 24.13 -11.23 -17.15
N LYS A 547 24.94 -10.19 -16.91
CA LYS A 547 25.86 -10.13 -15.76
C LYS A 547 25.57 -8.96 -14.82
N PHE A 548 24.68 -8.06 -15.22
CA PHE A 548 24.34 -6.87 -14.45
C PHE A 548 22.84 -6.55 -14.52
N GLY A 549 22.37 -5.68 -13.61
CA GLY A 549 20.98 -5.25 -13.53
C GLY A 549 20.00 -6.34 -13.11
N LYS A 550 18.69 -6.06 -13.18
CA LYS A 550 17.63 -7.03 -12.83
C LYS A 550 17.67 -8.29 -13.72
N ALA A 551 18.15 -8.13 -14.96
CA ALA A 551 18.45 -9.22 -15.88
C ALA A 551 19.40 -10.30 -15.32
N SER A 552 20.29 -9.93 -14.41
CA SER A 552 21.21 -10.88 -13.77
C SER A 552 20.58 -11.75 -12.67
N TYR A 553 19.37 -11.40 -12.18
CA TYR A 553 18.69 -12.14 -11.10
C TYR A 553 17.97 -13.38 -11.59
N VAL A 554 17.64 -13.44 -12.89
CA VAL A 554 17.00 -14.60 -13.51
C VAL A 554 18.08 -15.63 -13.85
N GLU A 555 17.82 -16.93 -13.61
CA GLU A 555 18.80 -17.98 -13.85
C GLU A 555 19.42 -17.88 -15.25
N SER A 556 20.74 -17.92 -15.33
CA SER A 556 21.50 -17.47 -16.51
C SER A 556 21.23 -18.16 -17.85
N VAL A 557 20.60 -19.34 -17.85
CA VAL A 557 20.18 -20.04 -19.07
C VAL A 557 18.97 -19.35 -19.71
N THR A 558 18.17 -18.62 -18.92
CA THR A 558 16.93 -17.98 -19.37
C THR A 558 17.13 -16.60 -19.99
N SER A 559 18.31 -15.98 -19.86
CA SER A 559 18.60 -14.65 -20.44
C SER A 559 19.17 -14.68 -21.87
N VAL A 560 19.74 -15.82 -22.27
CA VAL A 560 20.31 -16.00 -23.61
C VAL A 560 19.20 -16.11 -24.64
N GLY A 561 19.32 -15.40 -25.76
CA GLY A 561 18.30 -15.32 -26.80
C GLY A 561 17.26 -14.21 -26.59
N LYS A 562 17.29 -13.53 -25.43
CA LYS A 562 16.40 -12.41 -25.10
C LYS A 562 17.13 -11.08 -25.20
N MET A 563 16.47 -10.05 -25.72
CA MET A 563 17.07 -8.73 -25.90
C MET A 563 17.00 -7.92 -24.61
N ASP A 564 18.05 -7.15 -24.28
CA ASP A 564 18.00 -6.18 -23.18
C ASP A 564 17.22 -4.93 -23.60
N ALA A 565 16.25 -4.53 -22.77
CA ALA A 565 15.41 -3.37 -23.05
C ALA A 565 16.22 -2.06 -23.04
N GLY A 566 17.25 -1.95 -22.19
CA GLY A 566 18.15 -0.79 -22.16
C GLY A 566 18.95 -0.64 -23.46
N ALA A 567 19.57 -1.72 -23.93
CA ALA A 567 20.31 -1.76 -25.19
C ALA A 567 19.39 -1.50 -26.39
N TYR A 568 18.19 -2.08 -26.41
CA TYR A 568 17.20 -1.80 -27.45
C TYR A 568 16.74 -0.34 -27.42
N GLY A 569 16.55 0.22 -26.24
CA GLY A 569 16.25 1.65 -26.06
C GLY A 569 17.34 2.55 -26.67
N VAL A 570 18.61 2.21 -26.49
CA VAL A 570 19.74 2.91 -27.15
C VAL A 570 19.66 2.82 -28.66
N ALA A 571 19.41 1.63 -29.21
CA ALA A 571 19.24 1.46 -30.65
C ALA A 571 18.08 2.32 -31.20
N LEU A 572 16.95 2.38 -30.48
CA LEU A 572 15.80 3.20 -30.89
C LEU A 572 16.14 4.68 -30.97
N TRP A 573 16.64 5.30 -29.89
CA TRP A 573 16.91 6.73 -29.93
C TRP A 573 18.11 7.08 -30.80
N PHE A 574 19.08 6.17 -30.98
CA PHE A 574 20.19 6.40 -31.91
C PHE A 574 19.73 6.31 -33.38
N ASN A 575 18.83 5.39 -33.71
CA ASN A 575 18.18 5.34 -35.03
C ASN A 575 17.38 6.64 -35.30
N ALA A 576 16.72 7.19 -34.28
CA ALA A 576 16.04 8.47 -34.38
C ALA A 576 17.00 9.64 -34.67
N ILE A 577 18.19 9.65 -34.05
CA ILE A 577 19.26 10.62 -34.37
C ILE A 577 19.63 10.54 -35.85
N TYR A 578 19.95 9.34 -36.34
CA TYR A 578 20.35 9.13 -37.73
C TYR A 578 19.27 9.57 -38.72
N THR A 579 18.04 9.09 -38.51
CA THR A 579 16.91 9.37 -39.42
C THR A 579 16.63 10.89 -39.50
N ALA A 580 16.49 11.55 -38.34
CA ALA A 580 16.22 12.98 -38.30
C ALA A 580 17.38 13.82 -38.87
N TYR A 581 18.63 13.39 -38.66
CA TYR A 581 19.78 14.06 -39.25
C TYR A 581 19.76 13.97 -40.79
N MET A 582 19.43 12.79 -41.33
CA MET A 582 19.38 12.55 -42.77
C MET A 582 18.24 13.31 -43.47
N ASP A 583 17.10 13.48 -42.79
CA ASP A 583 15.94 14.16 -43.36
C ASP A 583 16.13 15.68 -43.46
N VAL A 584 16.84 16.30 -42.51
CA VAL A 584 17.06 17.76 -42.46
C VAL A 584 18.37 18.18 -43.17
N SER A 585 19.28 17.23 -43.40
CA SER A 585 20.57 17.50 -44.07
C SER A 585 20.51 17.42 -45.60
N LYS A 586 19.44 16.83 -46.16
CA LYS A 586 19.07 16.92 -47.58
C LYS A 586 18.49 18.30 -47.88
#